data_AF-A0A3Q4NA22-F1
#
_entry.id   AF-A0A3Q4NA22-F1
#
_cell.length_a   1.000
_cell.length_b   1.000
_cell.length_c   1.000
_cell.angle_alpha   90.00
_cell.angle_beta   90.00
_cell.angle_gamma   90.00
#
_symmetry.space_group_name_H-M   'P 1'
#
loop_
_entity.id
_entity.type
_entity.pdbx_description
1 polymer ?
#
loop_
_entity_poly.entity_id
_entity_poly.type
_entity_poly.pdbx_seq_one_letter_code
_entity_poly.pdbx_strand_id
1 'polypeptide(L)'
;MRDKGKKDVSGGLDVSLVSGEEKCYDPNDTTLTFVEGDDDMDCKDYKSLRARMSCGHSVTPMSLTSWCHQLLDQGESRFVCGQPDCNAEWSHEEVCKMALLTPEEIKYFEKKMLSSTVMNYLETISKLLNLKVQK
;
A
#
# COMPACT_ATOMS: atom_id res chain seq x y z
N MET A 1 25.59 -36.63 -26.43
CA MET A 1 24.97 -35.32 -26.20
C MET A 1 24.81 -35.17 -24.70
N ARG A 2 25.56 -34.26 -24.07
CA ARG A 2 25.53 -34.01 -22.61
C ARG A 2 24.65 -32.77 -22.38
N ASP A 3 23.51 -32.98 -21.74
CA ASP A 3 22.64 -31.93 -21.24
C ASP A 3 23.32 -31.27 -20.03
N LYS A 4 23.58 -29.96 -20.11
CA LYS A 4 24.11 -29.18 -19.00
C LYS A 4 22.99 -28.32 -18.47
N GLY A 5 22.58 -28.65 -17.25
CA GLY A 5 21.56 -27.96 -16.47
C GLY A 5 21.75 -26.44 -16.45
N LYS A 6 20.64 -25.76 -16.68
CA LYS A 6 20.51 -24.32 -16.52
C LYS A 6 20.28 -24.07 -15.04
N LYS A 7 21.23 -23.39 -14.40
CA LYS A 7 21.16 -22.98 -13.00
C LYS A 7 20.20 -21.81 -12.87
N ASP A 8 19.22 -21.98 -12.01
CA ASP A 8 18.33 -20.94 -11.52
C ASP A 8 19.13 -20.06 -10.56
N VAL A 9 19.19 -18.75 -10.83
CA VAL A 9 19.63 -17.75 -9.85
C VAL A 9 18.50 -16.76 -9.65
N SER A 10 18.03 -16.79 -8.41
CA SER A 10 17.05 -15.99 -7.72
C SER A 10 17.26 -14.47 -7.86
N GLY A 11 16.17 -13.80 -8.19
CA GLY A 11 15.98 -12.35 -8.07
C GLY A 11 14.52 -12.06 -8.34
N GLY A 12 13.62 -12.63 -7.53
CA GLY A 12 12.19 -12.40 -7.66
C GLY A 12 11.85 -10.97 -7.29
N LEU A 13 11.82 -10.07 -8.27
CA LEU A 13 10.85 -8.98 -8.22
C LEU A 13 9.49 -9.64 -8.27
N ASP A 14 8.68 -9.42 -7.24
CA ASP A 14 7.28 -9.83 -7.20
C ASP A 14 6.56 -9.21 -8.40
N VAL A 15 6.36 -10.04 -9.42
CA VAL A 15 5.71 -9.72 -10.69
C VAL A 15 4.19 -9.73 -10.52
N SER A 16 3.69 -9.17 -9.43
CA SER A 16 2.26 -9.01 -9.15
C SER A 16 1.72 -7.64 -9.58
N LEU A 17 2.59 -6.66 -9.87
CA LEU A 17 2.20 -5.28 -10.17
C LEU A 17 2.09 -4.92 -11.67
N VAL A 18 2.20 -5.88 -12.61
CA VAL A 18 2.37 -5.51 -14.04
C VAL A 18 1.43 -6.21 -15.03
N SER A 19 0.30 -6.79 -14.61
CA SER A 19 -0.70 -7.28 -15.60
C SER A 19 -2.17 -7.06 -15.25
N GLY A 20 -2.47 -6.11 -14.36
CA GLY A 20 -3.84 -5.63 -14.15
C GLY A 20 -4.15 -4.45 -15.06
N GLU A 21 -5.36 -4.38 -15.60
CA GLU A 21 -5.90 -3.18 -16.23
C GLU A 21 -5.84 -2.00 -15.25
N GLU A 22 -5.62 -0.77 -15.76
CA GLU A 22 -5.57 0.42 -14.91
C GLU A 22 -6.91 0.63 -14.18
N LYS A 23 -6.89 0.61 -12.85
CA LYS A 23 -8.08 0.83 -12.03
C LYS A 23 -8.57 2.27 -12.21
N CYS A 24 -9.84 2.42 -12.59
CA CYS A 24 -10.46 3.71 -12.78
C CYS A 24 -11.75 3.85 -11.99
N TYR A 25 -11.95 5.01 -11.35
CA TYR A 25 -13.24 5.35 -10.75
C TYR A 25 -14.35 5.42 -11.80
N ASP A 26 -15.57 5.04 -11.41
CA ASP A 26 -16.77 5.38 -12.17
C ASP A 26 -17.02 6.90 -12.05
N PRO A 27 -17.03 7.67 -13.15
CA PRO A 27 -17.33 9.10 -13.12
C PRO A 27 -18.69 9.44 -12.50
N ASN A 28 -19.60 8.47 -12.41
CA ASN A 28 -20.93 8.64 -11.82
C ASN A 28 -20.99 8.21 -10.34
N ASP A 29 -19.88 7.79 -9.72
CA ASP A 29 -19.86 7.43 -8.30
C ASP A 29 -20.01 8.68 -7.42
N THR A 30 -21.26 8.92 -6.99
CA THR A 30 -21.61 10.05 -6.11
C THR A 30 -21.10 9.90 -4.67
N THR A 31 -20.54 8.75 -4.31
CA THR A 31 -19.95 8.53 -2.99
C THR A 31 -18.51 9.05 -2.89
N LEU A 32 -17.93 9.50 -4.00
CA LEU A 32 -16.61 10.09 -4.10
C LEU A 32 -16.72 11.59 -4.41
N THR A 33 -15.75 12.37 -3.94
CA THR A 33 -15.60 13.78 -4.33
C THR A 33 -14.48 13.89 -5.35
N PHE A 34 -14.84 13.99 -6.62
CA PHE A 34 -13.86 14.22 -7.69
C PHE A 34 -13.39 15.68 -7.67
N VAL A 35 -12.10 15.87 -7.92
CA VAL A 35 -11.45 17.18 -7.89
C VAL A 35 -10.66 17.41 -9.16
N GLU A 36 -10.65 18.66 -9.63
CA GLU A 36 -9.71 19.13 -10.64
C GLU A 36 -8.37 19.42 -9.97
N GLY A 37 -7.29 18.87 -10.51
CA GLY A 37 -5.95 19.06 -9.96
C GLY A 37 -5.06 17.85 -10.15
N ASP A 38 -3.83 17.98 -9.67
CA ASP A 38 -2.82 16.93 -9.73
C ASP A 38 -3.14 15.81 -8.72
N ASP A 39 -2.58 14.63 -8.99
CA ASP A 39 -2.57 13.55 -8.02
C ASP A 39 -1.44 13.81 -7.02
N ASP A 40 -1.79 14.04 -5.76
CA ASP A 40 -0.83 14.37 -4.71
C ASP A 40 0.06 13.17 -4.34
N MET A 41 -0.23 11.97 -4.84
CA MET A 41 0.51 10.75 -4.51
C MET A 41 1.25 10.16 -5.71
N ASP A 42 1.12 10.75 -6.90
CA ASP A 42 1.63 10.16 -8.13
C ASP A 42 2.83 10.91 -8.73
N CYS A 43 3.74 10.13 -9.31
CA CYS A 43 4.81 10.61 -10.19
C CYS A 43 4.63 10.12 -11.64
N LYS A 44 3.53 9.40 -11.91
CA LYS A 44 3.12 8.88 -13.21
C LYS A 44 1.88 9.66 -13.70
N ASP A 45 1.54 9.48 -14.97
CA ASP A 45 0.38 10.13 -15.59
C ASP A 45 -0.79 9.14 -15.70
N TYR A 46 -1.33 8.67 -14.56
CA TYR A 46 -2.54 7.84 -14.56
C TYR A 46 -3.74 8.62 -15.15
N LYS A 47 -4.55 7.91 -15.93
CA LYS A 47 -5.68 8.47 -16.71
C LYS A 47 -6.95 8.60 -15.90
N SER A 48 -7.05 7.92 -14.76
CA SER A 48 -8.25 7.96 -13.92
C SER A 48 -8.55 9.36 -13.36
N LEU A 49 -9.81 9.58 -12.97
CA LEU A 49 -10.21 10.76 -12.20
C LEU A 49 -9.46 10.80 -10.85
N ARG A 50 -9.35 12.00 -10.28
CA ARG A 50 -8.77 12.19 -8.95
C ARG A 50 -9.89 12.36 -7.95
N ALA A 51 -9.85 11.62 -6.85
CA ALA A 51 -10.80 11.71 -5.77
C ALA A 51 -10.12 12.21 -4.50
N ARG A 52 -10.81 13.06 -3.74
CA ARG A 52 -10.31 13.63 -2.48
C ARG A 52 -10.43 12.61 -1.35
N MET A 53 -9.31 12.37 -0.68
CA MET A 53 -9.19 11.62 0.57
C MET A 53 -9.68 12.46 1.77
N SER A 54 -9.92 11.82 2.92
CA SER A 54 -10.36 12.46 4.16
C SER A 54 -9.38 13.52 4.69
N CYS A 55 -8.09 13.40 4.35
CA CYS A 55 -7.06 14.38 4.68
C CYS A 55 -7.04 15.62 3.77
N GLY A 56 -7.87 15.65 2.72
CA GLY A 56 -7.99 16.76 1.76
C GLY A 56 -7.17 16.58 0.47
N HIS A 57 -6.18 15.69 0.48
CA HIS A 57 -5.34 15.38 -0.70
C HIS A 57 -6.05 14.47 -1.69
N SER A 58 -5.59 14.50 -2.92
CA SER A 58 -6.25 13.91 -4.09
C SER A 58 -5.44 12.74 -4.61
N VAL A 59 -6.13 11.66 -4.98
CA VAL A 59 -5.48 10.43 -5.46
C VAL A 59 -6.23 9.80 -6.62
N THR A 60 -5.51 9.08 -7.46
CA THR A 60 -6.06 8.04 -8.34
C THR A 60 -6.06 6.69 -7.60
N PRO A 61 -6.86 5.70 -8.06
CA PRO A 61 -6.84 4.38 -7.43
C PRO A 61 -5.46 3.73 -7.49
N MET A 62 -4.74 3.94 -8.59
CA MET A 62 -3.44 3.34 -8.85
C MET A 62 -2.31 3.96 -8.01
N SER A 63 -2.26 5.28 -7.86
CA SER A 63 -1.25 5.93 -7.03
C SER A 63 -1.43 5.56 -5.56
N LEU A 64 -2.67 5.55 -5.06
CA LEU A 64 -2.97 5.14 -3.69
C LEU A 64 -2.62 3.67 -3.44
N THR A 65 -2.99 2.76 -4.36
CA THR A 65 -2.61 1.34 -4.29
C THR A 65 -1.10 1.20 -4.16
N SER A 66 -0.35 1.86 -5.05
CA SER A 66 1.11 1.80 -5.10
C SER A 66 1.74 2.33 -3.81
N TRP A 67 1.25 3.44 -3.29
CA TRP A 67 1.72 4.03 -2.04
C TRP A 67 1.48 3.09 -0.85
N CYS A 68 0.27 2.56 -0.71
CA CYS A 68 -0.06 1.65 0.38
C CYS A 68 0.76 0.36 0.32
N HIS A 69 1.06 -0.15 -0.88
CA HIS A 69 2.02 -1.26 -1.02
C HIS A 69 3.40 -0.90 -0.49
N GLN A 70 3.93 0.29 -0.83
CA GLN A 70 5.23 0.74 -0.33
C GLN A 70 5.28 0.82 1.20
N LEU A 71 4.22 1.34 1.83
CA LEU A 71 4.13 1.37 3.30
C LEU A 71 4.19 -0.05 3.88
N LEU A 72 3.38 -0.98 3.36
CA LEU A 72 3.33 -2.36 3.83
C LEU A 72 4.67 -3.11 3.62
N ASP A 73 5.37 -2.85 2.51
CA ASP A 73 6.67 -3.45 2.23
C ASP A 73 7.79 -2.87 3.10
N GLN A 74 7.64 -1.64 3.59
CA GLN A 74 8.51 -1.05 4.61
C GLN A 74 8.23 -1.59 6.03
N GLY A 75 7.22 -2.45 6.18
CA GLY A 75 6.83 -3.03 7.47
C GLY A 75 5.87 -2.14 8.27
N GLU A 76 5.30 -1.12 7.64
CA GLU A 76 4.23 -0.35 8.28
C GLU A 76 2.95 -1.18 8.39
N SER A 77 2.11 -0.80 9.35
CA SER A 77 0.78 -1.41 9.57
C SER A 77 -0.35 -0.38 9.53
N ARG A 78 -0.01 0.89 9.30
CA ARG A 78 -0.92 2.04 9.25
C ARG A 78 -0.80 2.68 7.87
N PHE A 79 -1.91 3.17 7.33
CA PHE A 79 -1.90 3.93 6.09
C PHE A 79 -1.88 5.41 6.41
N VAL A 80 -0.80 6.07 6.04
CA VAL A 80 -0.62 7.51 6.26
C VAL A 80 -0.48 8.23 4.93
N CYS A 81 -0.89 9.49 4.90
CA CYS A 81 -0.65 10.36 3.76
C CYS A 81 0.85 10.50 3.49
N GLY A 82 1.24 10.49 2.21
CA GLY A 82 2.65 10.60 1.79
C GLY A 82 3.14 12.03 1.62
N GLN A 83 2.27 13.03 1.82
CA GLN A 83 2.63 14.43 1.66
C GLN A 83 3.48 14.93 2.85
N PRO A 84 4.56 15.70 2.61
CA PRO A 84 5.55 16.07 3.63
C PRO A 84 4.98 16.69 4.92
N ASP A 85 3.91 17.47 4.79
CA ASP A 85 3.28 18.21 5.90
C ASP A 85 1.92 17.61 6.32
N CYS A 86 1.66 16.35 5.95
CA CYS A 86 0.42 15.66 6.25
C CYS A 86 0.68 14.32 6.95
N ASN A 87 0.32 14.21 8.22
CA ASN A 87 0.43 12.97 9.00
C ASN A 87 -0.91 12.26 9.19
N ALA A 88 -1.92 12.64 8.41
CA ALA A 88 -3.25 12.06 8.50
C ALA A 88 -3.19 10.56 8.22
N GLU A 89 -3.90 9.79 9.05
CA GLU A 89 -4.05 8.36 8.91
C GLU A 89 -5.39 8.03 8.25
N TRP A 90 -5.36 7.16 7.25
CA TRP A 90 -6.55 6.66 6.57
C TRP A 90 -6.97 5.31 7.15
N SER A 91 -8.27 5.09 7.25
CA SER A 91 -8.78 3.78 7.64
C SER A 91 -8.54 2.76 6.52
N HIS A 92 -8.45 1.48 6.87
CA HIS A 92 -8.37 0.42 5.86
C HIS A 92 -9.59 0.45 4.92
N GLU A 93 -10.79 0.75 5.44
CA GLU A 93 -12.02 0.88 4.64
C GLU A 93 -11.92 2.02 3.62
N GLU A 94 -11.39 3.18 4.03
CA GLU A 94 -11.15 4.31 3.13
C GLU A 94 -10.16 3.90 2.04
N VAL A 95 -9.05 3.25 2.40
CA VAL A 95 -8.07 2.75 1.42
C VAL A 95 -8.69 1.75 0.46
N CYS A 96 -9.45 0.76 0.94
CA CYS A 96 -10.12 -0.23 0.10
C CYS A 96 -11.02 0.43 -0.95
N LYS A 97 -11.83 1.40 -0.51
CA LYS A 97 -12.76 2.13 -1.37
C LYS A 97 -12.02 2.98 -2.39
N MET A 98 -11.09 3.80 -1.95
CA MET A 98 -10.42 4.80 -2.79
C MET A 98 -9.42 4.14 -3.75
N ALA A 99 -8.74 3.08 -3.32
CA ALA A 99 -7.80 2.35 -4.18
C ALA A 99 -8.48 1.32 -5.09
N LEU A 100 -9.82 1.18 -5.01
CA LEU A 100 -10.60 0.15 -5.71
C LEU A 100 -9.99 -1.23 -5.51
N LEU A 101 -9.65 -1.58 -4.26
CA LEU A 101 -8.93 -2.82 -4.00
C LEU A 101 -9.77 -4.04 -4.35
N THR A 102 -9.18 -5.00 -5.07
CA THR A 102 -9.82 -6.30 -5.30
C THR A 102 -9.84 -7.13 -4.00
N PRO A 103 -10.70 -8.15 -3.89
CA PRO A 103 -10.68 -9.07 -2.74
C PRO A 103 -9.30 -9.69 -2.47
N GLU A 104 -8.52 -9.97 -3.51
CA GLU A 104 -7.16 -10.48 -3.42
C GLU A 104 -6.20 -9.43 -2.84
N GLU A 105 -6.29 -8.17 -3.30
CA GLU A 105 -5.52 -7.05 -2.78
C GLU A 105 -5.86 -6.79 -1.30
N ILE A 106 -7.15 -6.75 -0.94
CA ILE A 106 -7.62 -6.59 0.45
C ILE A 106 -6.99 -7.68 1.33
N LYS A 107 -7.08 -8.95 0.92
CA LYS A 107 -6.50 -10.07 1.66
C LYS A 107 -4.99 -9.95 1.80
N TYR A 108 -4.29 -9.46 0.78
CA TYR A 108 -2.86 -9.19 0.85
C TYR A 108 -2.56 -8.08 1.88
N PHE A 109 -3.30 -6.97 1.83
CA PHE A 109 -3.14 -5.82 2.72
C PHE A 109 -3.32 -6.25 4.18
N GLU A 110 -4.43 -6.92 4.49
CA GLU A 110 -4.72 -7.42 5.84
C GLU A 110 -3.63 -8.36 6.36
N LYS A 111 -3.15 -9.29 5.51
CA LYS A 111 -2.08 -10.22 5.88
C LYS A 111 -0.79 -9.47 6.23
N LYS A 112 -0.41 -8.47 5.42
CA LYS A 112 0.80 -7.66 5.66
C LYS A 112 0.68 -6.83 6.93
N MET A 113 -0.45 -6.15 7.14
CA MET A 113 -0.71 -5.37 8.36
C MET A 113 -0.60 -6.22 9.63
N LEU A 114 -1.20 -7.42 9.62
CA LEU A 114 -1.12 -8.36 10.75
C LEU A 114 0.32 -8.82 11.00
N SER A 115 1.05 -9.18 9.94
CA SER A 115 2.46 -9.58 10.03
C SER A 115 3.31 -8.48 10.66
N SER A 116 3.19 -7.25 10.16
CA SER A 116 3.91 -6.09 10.69
C SER A 116 3.58 -5.85 12.17
N THR A 117 2.30 -5.93 12.54
CA THR A 117 1.85 -5.74 13.93
C THR A 117 2.45 -6.79 14.88
N VAL A 118 2.43 -8.07 14.49
CA VAL A 118 3.00 -9.15 15.29
C VAL A 118 4.51 -8.97 15.45
N MET A 119 5.23 -8.62 14.38
CA MET A 119 6.68 -8.39 14.43
C MET A 119 7.03 -7.24 15.38
N ASN A 120 6.31 -6.12 15.30
CA ASN A 120 6.51 -4.98 16.20
C ASN A 120 6.24 -5.33 17.67
N TYR A 121 5.21 -6.14 17.94
CA TYR A 121 4.91 -6.61 19.29
C TYR A 121 6.01 -7.51 19.85
N LEU A 122 6.49 -8.47 19.05
CA LEU A 122 7.59 -9.37 19.43
C LEU A 122 8.90 -8.62 19.70
N GLU A 123 9.22 -7.63 18.87
CA GLU A 123 10.39 -6.78 19.07
C GLU A 123 10.29 -5.99 20.38
N THR A 124 9.12 -5.43 20.65
CA THR A 124 8.84 -4.69 21.89
C THR A 124 9.02 -5.59 23.12
N ILE A 125 8.47 -6.81 23.09
CA ILE A 125 8.66 -7.78 24.18
C ILE A 125 10.14 -8.11 24.37
N SER A 126 10.87 -8.39 23.29
CA SER A 126 12.30 -8.72 23.35
C SER A 126 13.11 -7.60 24.03
N LYS A 127 12.86 -6.34 23.65
CA LYS A 127 13.46 -5.16 24.29
C LYS A 127 13.14 -5.08 25.78
N LEU A 128 11.88 -5.30 26.17
CA LEU A 128 11.46 -5.28 27.56
C LEU A 128 12.08 -6.41 28.40
N LEU A 129 12.22 -7.61 27.84
CA LEU A 129 12.90 -8.73 28.51
C LEU A 129 14.40 -8.42 28.71
N ASN A 130 15.07 -7.88 27.70
CA ASN A 130 16.48 -7.49 27.80
C ASN A 130 16.70 -6.41 28.87
N LEU A 131 15.80 -5.43 28.99
CA LEU A 131 15.86 -4.41 30.05
C LEU A 131 15.69 -4.98 31.46
N LYS A 132 14.96 -6.10 31.62
CA LYS A 132 14.79 -6.78 32.91
C LYS A 132 16.00 -7.63 33.30
N VAL A 133 16.80 -8.08 32.34
CA VAL A 133 18.05 -8.84 32.60
C VAL A 133 19.19 -7.93 33.04
N GLN A 134 19.15 -6.64 32.67
CA GLN A 134 20.19 -5.64 32.97
C GLN A 134 19.94 -4.87 34.28
N LYS A 135 18.90 -5.22 35.06
CA LYS A 135 18.56 -4.62 36.37
C LYS A 135 18.69 -5.67 37.45
#